data_AF-A0A928NVU7-F1
#
_entry.id   AF-A0A928NVU7-F1
#
_cell.length_a   1.000
_cell.length_b   1.000
_cell.length_c   1.000
_cell.angle_alpha   90.00
_cell.angle_beta   90.00
_cell.angle_gamma   90.00
#
_symmetry.space_group_name_H-M   'P 1'
#
loop_
_entity.id
_entity.type
_entity.pdbx_description
1 polymer ?
#
loop_
_entity_poly.entity_id
_entity_poly.type
_entity_poly.pdbx_seq_one_letter_code
_entity_poly.pdbx_strand_id
1 'polypeptide(L)' 'MPSNNSKYSQEMREETAKFILENGRSATSVAEELGIDVNTVCRWVRDYRRKHGMPTYAEEKGI' A
#
# COMPACT_ATOMS: atom_id res chain seq x y z
N MET A 1 -19.49 0.19 17.27
CA MET A 1 -19.07 -1.22 17.05
C MET A 1 -17.93 -1.20 16.04
N PRO A 2 -16.64 -1.36 16.40
CA PRO A 2 -15.62 -1.46 15.38
C PRO A 2 -15.79 -2.82 14.71
N SER A 3 -16.25 -2.77 13.46
CA SER A 3 -16.56 -3.90 12.60
C SER A 3 -15.39 -4.87 12.51
N ASN A 4 -15.66 -6.13 12.85
CA ASN A 4 -14.93 -7.33 12.44
C ASN A 4 -14.64 -7.28 10.94
N ASN A 5 -13.56 -6.66 10.48
CA ASN A 5 -13.16 -6.86 9.11
C ASN A 5 -11.75 -6.38 8.89
N SER A 6 -10.80 -7.31 8.94
CA SER A 6 -9.79 -7.45 7.90
C SER A 6 -8.88 -8.62 8.21
N LYS A 7 -8.73 -9.52 7.25
CA LYS A 7 -7.69 -10.57 7.26
C LYS A 7 -6.27 -10.05 7.54
N TYR A 8 -6.06 -8.73 7.43
CA TYR A 8 -4.77 -8.05 7.56
C TYR A 8 -4.86 -6.93 8.59
N SER A 9 -4.00 -6.96 9.62
CA SER A 9 -3.86 -5.92 10.64
C SER A 9 -3.56 -4.55 10.03
N GLN A 10 -3.99 -3.46 10.66
CA GLN A 10 -3.68 -2.10 10.19
C GLN A 10 -2.17 -1.89 9.98
N GLU A 11 -1.37 -2.36 10.93
CA GLU A 11 0.10 -2.28 10.90
C GLU A 11 0.68 -2.90 9.61
N MET A 12 0.21 -4.08 9.21
CA MET A 12 0.67 -4.74 7.98
C MET A 12 0.32 -3.92 6.73
N ARG A 13 -0.84 -3.28 6.71
CA ARG A 13 -1.28 -2.46 5.56
C ARG A 13 -0.42 -1.21 5.42
N GLU A 14 -0.16 -0.57 6.55
CA GLU A 14 0.62 0.65 6.63
C GLU A 14 2.08 0.36 6.34
N GLU A 15 2.64 -0.73 6.85
CA GLU A 15 3.99 -1.19 6.54
C GLU A 15 4.14 -1.53 5.05
N THR A 16 3.20 -2.28 4.48
CA THR A 16 3.23 -2.62 3.04
C THR A 16 3.13 -1.36 2.18
N ALA A 17 2.21 -0.44 2.50
CA ALA A 17 2.05 0.82 1.77
C ALA A 17 3.29 1.71 1.89
N LYS A 18 3.89 1.79 3.09
CA LYS A 18 5.12 2.53 3.37
C LYS A 18 6.29 1.93 2.59
N PHE A 19 6.46 0.61 2.62
CA PHE A 19 7.52 -0.09 1.88
C PHE A 19 7.45 0.18 0.37
N ILE A 20 6.24 0.11 -0.21
CA ILE A 20 5.98 0.42 -1.62
C ILE A 20 6.41 1.84 -1.97
N LEU A 21 6.09 2.80 -1.09
CA LEU A 21 6.39 4.21 -1.29
C LEU A 21 7.88 4.52 -1.08
N GLU A 22 8.51 3.98 -0.05
CA GLU A 22 9.94 4.22 0.26
C GLU A 22 10.89 3.50 -0.70
N ASN A 23 10.56 2.29 -1.15
CA ASN A 23 11.44 1.49 -2.02
C ASN A 23 11.16 1.71 -3.50
N GLY A 24 10.15 2.50 -3.85
CA GLY A 24 9.74 2.61 -5.25
C GLY A 24 9.34 1.24 -5.83
N ARG A 25 8.61 0.40 -5.09
CA ARG A 25 8.19 -0.94 -5.58
C ARG A 25 6.77 -0.86 -6.14
N SER A 26 6.48 -1.58 -7.21
CA SER A 26 5.12 -1.65 -7.74
C SER A 26 4.20 -2.39 -6.78
N ALA A 27 3.02 -1.84 -6.51
CA ALA A 27 2.00 -2.49 -5.67
C ALA A 27 1.66 -3.91 -6.17
N THR A 28 1.71 -4.14 -7.48
CA THR A 28 1.54 -5.46 -8.10
C THR A 28 2.62 -6.45 -7.66
N SER A 29 3.90 -6.10 -7.79
CA SER A 29 5.00 -7.00 -7.40
C SER A 29 4.98 -7.33 -5.92
N VAL A 30 4.67 -6.36 -5.07
CA VAL A 30 4.55 -6.58 -3.61
C VAL A 30 3.32 -7.43 -3.28
N ALA A 31 2.21 -7.23 -3.99
CA ALA A 31 1.02 -8.05 -3.84
C ALA A 31 1.29 -9.52 -4.26
N GLU A 32 1.99 -9.74 -5.36
CA GLU A 32 2.41 -11.08 -5.81
C GLU A 32 3.35 -11.76 -4.80
N GLU A 33 4.34 -11.03 -4.28
CA GLU A 33 5.30 -11.51 -3.28
C GLU A 33 4.63 -11.88 -1.95
N LEU A 34 3.65 -11.10 -1.51
CA LEU A 34 2.87 -11.36 -0.30
C LEU A 34 1.71 -12.34 -0.52
N GLY A 35 1.40 -12.71 -1.77
CA GLY A 35 0.23 -13.53 -2.12
C GLY A 35 -1.11 -12.85 -1.82
N ILE A 36 -1.16 -11.52 -1.93
CA ILE A 36 -2.33 -10.68 -1.64
C ILE A 36 -2.89 -10.14 -2.96
N ASP A 37 -4.18 -9.82 -2.99
CA ASP A 37 -4.79 -9.17 -4.16
C ASP A 37 -4.22 -7.75 -4.38
N VAL A 38 -3.84 -7.45 -5.62
CA VAL A 38 -3.28 -6.15 -6.02
C VAL A 38 -4.24 -4.99 -5.70
N ASN A 39 -5.55 -5.18 -5.81
CA ASN A 39 -6.53 -4.14 -5.46
C ASN A 39 -6.48 -3.83 -3.96
N THR A 40 -6.22 -4.84 -3.13
CA THR A 40 -6.10 -4.66 -1.68
C THR A 40 -4.87 -3.82 -1.35
N VAL A 41 -3.72 -4.15 -1.94
CA VAL A 41 -2.48 -3.37 -1.76
C VAL A 41 -2.63 -1.95 -2.30
N CYS A 42 -3.25 -1.78 -3.48
CA CYS A 42 -3.54 -0.47 -4.06
C CYS A 42 -4.45 0.37 -3.16
N ARG A 43 -5.46 -0.26 -2.52
CA ARG A 43 -6.33 0.39 -1.52
C ARG A 43 -5.51 0.90 -0.33
N TRP A 44 -4.56 0.10 0.17
CA TRP A 44 -3.69 0.50 1.30
C TRP A 44 -2.79 1.68 0.95
N VAL A 45 -2.16 1.65 -0.23
CA VAL A 45 -1.33 2.76 -0.72
C VAL A 45 -2.15 4.04 -0.84
N ARG A 46 -3.39 3.96 -1.36
CA ARG A 46 -4.28 5.13 -1.47
C ARG A 46 -4.69 5.68 -0.11
N ASP A 47 -5.01 4.81 0.84
CA ASP A 47 -5.38 5.21 2.21
C ASP A 47 -4.20 5.90 2.92
N TYR A 48 -3.02 5.29 2.82
CA TYR A 48 -1.78 5.83 3.38
C TYR A 48 -1.45 7.21 2.80
N ARG A 49 -1.54 7.37 1.48
CA ARG A 49 -1.29 8.66 0.84
C ARG A 49 -2.30 9.74 1.20
N ARG A 50 -3.57 9.36 1.40
CA ARG A 50 -4.60 10.29 1.91
C ARG A 50 -4.29 10.72 3.35
N LYS A 51 -3.87 9.80 4.21
CA LYS A 51 -3.49 10.10 5.60
C LYS A 51 -2.27 11.04 5.67
N HIS A 52 -1.30 10.85 4.79
CA HIS A 52 -0.02 11.58 4.83
C HIS A 52 0.07 12.76 3.84
N GLY A 53 -0.95 13.01 3.02
CA GLY A 53 -0.95 14.11 2.06
C GLY A 53 0.12 14.01 0.95
N MET A 54 0.56 12.79 0.61
CA MET A 54 1.73 12.59 -0.28
C MET A 54 1.36 12.60 -1.79
N PRO A 55 2.14 13.29 -2.64
CA PRO A 55 1.98 13.25 -4.09
C PRO A 55 2.26 11.86 -4.69
N THR A 56 1.83 11.63 -5.93
CA THR A 56 1.83 10.30 -6.56
C THR A 56 3.20 9.85 -7.04
N TYR A 57 3.49 8.57 -6.80
CA TYR A 57 4.62 7.73 -7.25
C TYR A 57 5.13 7.92 -8.70
N ALA A 58 4.42 8.65 -9.56
CA ALA A 58 4.89 8.97 -10.92
C ALA A 58 6.14 9.86 -10.95
N GLU A 59 6.51 10.50 -9.83
CA GLU A 59 7.61 11.48 -9.79
C GLU A 59 8.96 10.91 -9.35
N GLU A 60 9.01 9.74 -8.67
CA GLU A 60 10.26 9.24 -8.07
C GLU A 60 10.96 8.16 -8.90
N LYS A 61 10.22 7.37 -9.67
CA LYS A 61 10.79 6.48 -10.69
C LYS A 61 10.76 7.16 -12.04
N GLY A 62 11.75 8.03 -12.27
CA GLY A 62 12.12 8.46 -13.61
C GLY A 62 12.27 7.24 -14.52
N ILE A 63 11.41 7.18 -15.53
CA ILE A 63 11.73 6.47 -16.78
C ILE A 63 12.80 7.31 -17.49
#